data_AF-A0A6B3IDF6-F1
#
_entry.id   AF-A0A6B3IDF6-F1
#
_cell.length_a   1.000
_cell.length_b   1.000
_cell.length_c   1.000
_cell.angle_alpha   90.00
_cell.angle_beta   90.00
_cell.angle_gamma   90.00
#
_symmetry.space_group_name_H-M   'P 1'
#
loop_
_entity.id
_entity.type
_entity.pdbx_description
1 polymer ?
#
loop_
_entity_poly.entity_id
_entity_poly.type
_entity_poly.pdbx_seq_one_letter_code
_entity_poly.pdbx_strand_id
1 'polypeptide(L)'
;PIAPMFDAYMGSLELTGLAEENLQARLRGTALMAISNQEGQIVLAPGNKSELAVGYSTLYGDAVGAYGPIKDVYKSSVFRLAKWRNRAAEERGQTPPIPEASISKPPSAELRPGQVDTDSLPDYDVLDGILELYVDRDQGMDAIV
;
A
#
# COMPACT_ATOMS: atom_id res chain seq x y z
N PRO A 1 1.49 -8.19 16.02
CA PRO A 1 0.19 -7.73 16.58
C PRO A 1 0.36 -6.40 17.34
N ILE A 2 -0.35 -5.34 16.94
CA ILE A 2 -0.23 -3.99 17.55
C ILE A 2 -1.32 -3.66 18.59
N ALA A 3 -2.29 -4.56 18.81
CA ALA A 3 -3.49 -4.29 19.60
C ALA A 3 -3.22 -3.69 20.99
N PRO A 4 -2.29 -4.21 21.82
CA PRO A 4 -2.02 -3.61 23.13
C PRO A 4 -1.55 -2.16 23.07
N MET A 5 -0.74 -1.81 22.05
CA MET A 5 -0.28 -0.43 21.85
C MET A 5 -1.41 0.47 21.34
N PHE A 6 -2.25 -0.07 20.45
CA PHE A 6 -3.43 0.64 19.95
C PHE A 6 -4.42 0.94 21.08
N ASP A 7 -4.76 -0.06 21.90
CA ASP A 7 -5.69 0.08 23.02
C ASP A 7 -5.18 1.10 24.06
N ALA A 8 -3.87 1.14 24.32
CA ALA A 8 -3.27 2.13 25.22
C ALA A 8 -3.41 3.57 24.71
N TYR A 9 -3.20 3.79 23.40
CA TYR A 9 -3.42 5.09 22.77
C TYR A 9 -4.91 5.46 22.79
N MET A 10 -5.80 4.52 22.45
CA MET A 10 -7.24 4.75 22.44
C MET A 10 -7.80 5.06 23.83
N GLY A 11 -7.34 4.34 24.87
CA GLY A 11 -7.73 4.63 26.26
C GLY A 11 -7.22 5.98 26.79
N SER A 12 -6.23 6.59 26.12
CA SER A 12 -5.68 7.89 26.51
C SER A 12 -6.23 9.05 25.70
N LEU A 13 -6.55 8.83 24.42
CA LEU A 13 -6.86 9.90 23.46
C LEU A 13 -8.27 9.82 22.88
N GLU A 14 -8.95 8.67 22.98
CA GLU A 14 -10.31 8.46 22.46
C GLU A 14 -10.46 8.89 20.98
N LEU A 15 -9.47 8.54 20.15
CA LEU A 15 -9.45 8.94 18.74
C LEU A 15 -10.64 8.32 17.98
N THR A 16 -11.09 8.97 16.91
CA THR A 16 -12.16 8.48 16.05
C THR A 16 -11.88 8.74 14.58
N GLY A 17 -12.51 7.96 13.70
CA GLY A 17 -12.47 8.15 12.25
C GLY A 17 -11.05 8.08 11.68
N LEU A 18 -10.70 9.01 10.79
CA LEU A 18 -9.39 9.02 10.12
C LEU A 18 -8.20 9.08 11.10
N ALA A 19 -8.37 9.68 12.28
CA ALA A 19 -7.31 9.72 13.29
C ALA A 19 -7.03 8.33 13.88
N GLU A 20 -8.09 7.57 14.15
CA GLU A 20 -8.03 6.18 14.62
C GLU A 20 -7.43 5.25 13.54
N GLU A 21 -7.87 5.40 12.29
CA GLU A 21 -7.31 4.66 11.15
C GLU A 21 -5.80 4.90 11.00
N ASN A 22 -5.38 6.16 11.01
CA ASN A 22 -3.98 6.55 10.88
C ASN A 22 -3.12 6.08 12.07
N LEU A 23 -3.69 5.99 13.27
CA LEU A 23 -2.97 5.48 14.44
C LEU A 23 -2.52 4.04 14.21
N GLN A 24 -3.37 3.18 13.62
CA GLN A 24 -3.01 1.80 13.33
C GLN A 24 -1.81 1.71 12.38
N ALA A 25 -1.83 2.48 11.29
CA ALA A 25 -0.73 2.51 10.33
C ALA A 25 0.58 3.00 10.96
N ARG A 26 0.52 4.07 11.77
CA ARG A 26 1.69 4.61 12.50
C ARG A 26 2.27 3.62 13.48
N LEU A 27 1.43 2.92 14.26
CA LEU A 27 1.90 1.93 15.22
C LEU A 27 2.58 0.74 14.52
N ARG A 28 2.06 0.29 13.37
CA ARG A 28 2.73 -0.73 12.54
C ARG A 28 4.09 -0.23 12.05
N GLY A 29 4.14 0.99 11.55
CA GLY A 29 5.38 1.62 11.07
C GLY A 29 6.44 1.71 12.17
N THR A 30 6.09 2.24 13.34
CA THR A 30 7.02 2.35 14.48
C THR A 30 7.49 1.00 14.97
N ALA A 31 6.61 -0.02 15.00
CA ALA A 31 6.98 -1.36 15.42
C ALA A 31 7.98 -2.01 14.47
N LEU A 32 7.77 -1.90 13.15
CA LEU A 32 8.70 -2.44 12.15
C LEU A 32 10.06 -1.75 12.21
N MET A 33 10.08 -0.41 12.38
CA MET A 33 11.33 0.34 12.52
C MET A 33 12.09 -0.03 13.80
N ALA A 34 11.39 -0.25 14.92
CA ALA A 34 12.02 -0.70 16.16
C ALA A 34 12.66 -2.09 16.02
N ILE A 35 11.95 -3.03 15.40
CA ILE A 35 12.48 -4.37 15.10
C ILE A 35 13.68 -4.27 14.15
N SER A 36 13.61 -3.45 13.11
CA SER A 36 14.70 -3.21 12.17
C SER A 36 15.97 -2.72 12.87
N ASN A 37 15.84 -1.77 13.81
CA ASN A 37 16.97 -1.28 14.59
C ASN A 37 17.57 -2.36 15.50
N GLN A 38 16.74 -3.20 16.10
CA GLN A 38 17.18 -4.29 16.98
C GLN A 38 17.92 -5.39 16.21
N GLU A 39 17.37 -5.80 15.06
CA GLU A 39 17.83 -6.97 14.30
C GLU A 39 18.84 -6.60 13.21
N GLY A 40 19.12 -5.31 12.99
CA GLY A 40 20.02 -4.84 11.93
C GLY A 40 19.51 -5.08 10.52
N GLN A 41 18.20 -5.34 10.35
CA GLN A 41 17.55 -5.51 9.05
C GLN A 41 16.99 -4.19 8.54
N ILE A 42 16.59 -4.13 7.27
CA ILE A 42 15.88 -2.98 6.70
C ILE A 42 14.39 -3.26 6.56
N VAL A 43 13.56 -2.25 6.83
CA VAL A 43 12.14 -2.27 6.48
C VAL A 43 11.97 -1.91 5.01
N LEU A 44 11.16 -2.69 4.28
CA LEU A 44 10.77 -2.38 2.91
C LEU A 44 9.42 -1.66 2.92
N ALA A 45 9.37 -0.47 2.32
CA ALA A 45 8.12 0.26 2.14
C ALA A 45 7.31 -0.39 1.00
N PRO A 46 6.06 -0.82 1.23
CA PRO A 46 5.27 -1.54 0.23
C PRO A 46 4.51 -0.63 -0.75
N GLY A 47 4.61 0.69 -0.61
CA GLY A 47 3.89 1.65 -1.45
C GLY A 47 4.25 1.54 -2.93
N ASN A 48 3.24 1.61 -3.79
CA ASN A 48 3.40 1.61 -5.25
C ASN A 48 3.28 3.03 -5.84
N LYS A 49 3.62 3.20 -7.12
CA LYS A 49 3.68 4.52 -7.76
C LYS A 49 2.34 5.24 -7.73
N SER A 50 1.23 4.53 -7.94
CA SER A 50 -0.11 5.10 -7.98
C SER A 50 -0.48 5.76 -6.64
N GLU A 51 -0.27 5.03 -5.54
CA GLU A 51 -0.52 5.52 -4.18
C GLU A 51 0.38 6.71 -3.84
N LEU A 52 1.68 6.60 -4.15
CA LEU A 52 2.66 7.65 -3.86
C LEU A 52 2.39 8.93 -4.64
N ALA A 53 1.98 8.83 -5.92
CA ALA A 53 1.77 9.98 -6.78
C ALA A 53 0.60 10.87 -6.33
N VAL A 54 -0.41 10.28 -5.68
CA VAL A 54 -1.57 11.02 -5.15
C VAL A 54 -1.55 11.20 -3.64
N GLY A 55 -0.48 10.76 -2.97
CA GLY A 55 -0.35 10.84 -1.51
C GLY A 55 -1.33 9.94 -0.75
N TYR A 56 -1.78 8.83 -1.35
CA TYR A 56 -2.67 7.86 -0.70
C TYR A 56 -1.88 6.95 0.25
N SER A 57 -1.48 7.52 1.39
CA SER A 57 -0.71 6.84 2.44
C SER A 57 -0.88 7.56 3.77
N THR A 58 -0.70 6.85 4.88
CA THR A 58 -0.53 7.47 6.18
C THR A 58 0.91 7.97 6.33
N LEU A 59 1.09 9.29 6.46
CA LEU A 59 2.40 9.86 6.77
C LEU A 59 2.96 9.28 8.08
N TYR A 60 4.20 8.78 8.01
CA TYR A 60 4.89 8.03 9.07
C TYR A 60 4.20 6.72 9.49
N GLY A 61 3.29 6.20 8.67
CA GLY A 61 2.64 4.92 8.84
C GLY A 61 3.17 3.88 7.86
N ASP A 62 2.37 3.55 6.86
CA ASP A 62 2.65 2.51 5.86
C ASP A 62 3.79 2.88 4.89
N ALA A 63 4.06 4.17 4.67
CA ALA A 63 5.17 4.62 3.82
C ALA A 63 6.57 4.47 4.46
N VAL A 64 6.68 4.04 5.73
CA VAL A 64 8.01 3.92 6.37
C VAL A 64 8.79 2.74 5.84
N GLY A 65 10.07 2.96 5.58
CA GLY A 65 11.01 1.94 5.13
C GLY A 65 12.28 2.55 4.56
N ALA A 66 13.36 1.77 4.53
CA ALA A 66 14.62 2.20 3.94
C ALA A 66 14.59 2.14 2.40
N TYR A 67 13.78 1.25 1.84
CA TYR A 67 13.68 1.05 0.39
C TYR A 67 12.27 0.63 -0.01
N GLY A 68 11.76 1.19 -1.12
CA GLY A 68 10.48 0.80 -1.70
C GLY A 68 10.69 0.00 -2.99
N PRO A 69 10.59 -1.35 -2.97
CA PRO A 69 10.91 -2.17 -4.13
C PRO A 69 10.00 -1.93 -5.35
N ILE A 70 8.77 -1.47 -5.12
CA ILE A 70 7.75 -1.26 -6.14
C ILE A 70 7.30 0.20 -6.22
N LYS A 71 8.06 1.13 -5.64
CA LYS A 71 7.71 2.56 -5.56
C LYS A 71 7.52 3.26 -6.91
N ASP A 72 8.06 2.70 -7.98
CA ASP A 72 7.96 3.20 -9.36
C ASP A 72 7.16 2.25 -10.27
N VAL A 73 6.30 1.42 -9.69
CA VAL A 73 5.40 0.51 -10.42
C VAL A 73 3.96 0.92 -10.16
N TYR A 74 3.18 1.16 -11.22
CA TYR A 74 1.75 1.43 -11.11
C TYR A 74 0.97 0.22 -10.55
N LYS A 75 -0.11 0.47 -9.81
CA LYS A 75 -0.92 -0.57 -9.16
C LYS A 75 -1.44 -1.62 -10.15
N SER A 76 -1.95 -1.20 -11.31
CA SER A 76 -2.36 -2.09 -12.40
C SER A 76 -1.20 -3.04 -12.81
N SER A 77 0.03 -2.51 -12.87
CA SER A 77 1.23 -3.29 -13.16
C SER A 77 1.64 -4.20 -12.00
N VAL A 78 1.48 -3.79 -10.75
CA VAL A 78 1.68 -4.67 -9.58
C VAL A 78 0.77 -5.90 -9.66
N PHE A 79 -0.52 -5.73 -9.97
CA PHE A 79 -1.45 -6.85 -10.16
C PHE A 79 -1.06 -7.75 -11.32
N ARG A 80 -0.64 -7.17 -12.47
CA ARG A 80 -0.13 -7.96 -13.61
C ARG A 80 1.11 -8.76 -13.22
N LEU A 81 2.03 -8.16 -12.48
CA LEU A 81 3.26 -8.79 -12.02
C LEU A 81 2.98 -9.93 -11.03
N ALA A 82 2.03 -9.73 -10.12
CA ALA A 82 1.60 -10.75 -9.17
C ALA A 82 1.02 -11.98 -9.90
N LYS A 83 0.10 -11.76 -10.84
CA LYS A 83 -0.48 -12.84 -11.67
C LYS A 83 0.59 -13.54 -12.50
N TRP A 84 1.52 -12.79 -13.09
CA TRP A 84 2.65 -13.37 -13.83
C TRP A 84 3.55 -14.23 -12.94
N ARG A 85 3.88 -13.75 -11.74
CA ARG A 85 4.76 -14.45 -10.79
C ARG A 85 4.17 -15.79 -10.36
N ASN A 86 2.86 -15.84 -10.12
CA ASN A 86 2.14 -17.07 -9.82
C ASN A 86 2.16 -18.05 -11.00
N ARG A 87 1.75 -17.62 -12.20
CA ARG A 87 1.80 -18.47 -13.41
C ARG A 87 3.19 -19.03 -13.67
N ALA A 88 4.22 -18.20 -13.55
CA ALA A 88 5.59 -18.63 -13.77
C ALA A 88 6.05 -19.67 -12.73
N ALA A 89 5.53 -19.64 -11.50
CA ALA A 89 5.80 -20.68 -10.50
C ALA A 89 5.11 -22.00 -10.89
N GLU A 90 3.84 -21.94 -11.31
CA GLU A 90 3.07 -23.11 -11.76
C GLU A 90 3.73 -23.81 -12.96
N GLU A 91 4.17 -23.05 -13.96
CA GLU A 91 4.89 -23.56 -15.14
C GLU A 91 6.19 -24.31 -14.77
N ARG A 92 6.79 -23.97 -13.62
CA ARG A 92 7.98 -24.65 -13.08
C ARG A 92 7.64 -25.77 -12.09
N GLY A 93 6.36 -26.10 -11.89
CA GLY A 93 5.90 -27.07 -10.89
C GLY A 93 6.10 -26.62 -9.44
N GLN A 94 6.19 -25.30 -9.21
CA GLN A 94 6.36 -24.70 -7.88
C GLN A 94 5.03 -24.20 -7.33
N THR A 95 4.92 -24.10 -6.00
CA THR A 95 3.78 -23.45 -5.35
C THR A 95 3.77 -21.96 -5.68
N PRO A 96 2.64 -21.38 -6.13
CA PRO A 96 2.48 -19.94 -6.33
C PRO A 96 2.81 -19.17 -5.05
N PRO A 97 3.72 -18.19 -5.10
CA PRO A 97 4.17 -17.50 -3.89
C PRO A 97 3.19 -16.43 -3.39
N ILE A 98 2.30 -15.91 -4.24
CA ILE A 98 1.35 -14.85 -3.87
C ILE A 98 -0.02 -15.48 -3.62
N PRO A 99 -0.61 -15.31 -2.43
CA PRO A 99 -1.94 -15.86 -2.15
C PRO A 99 -2.99 -15.32 -3.11
N GLU A 100 -3.91 -16.19 -3.57
CA GLU A 100 -4.98 -15.79 -4.49
C GLU A 100 -5.89 -14.71 -3.88
N ALA A 101 -6.09 -14.76 -2.56
CA ALA A 101 -6.85 -13.74 -1.83
C ALA A 101 -6.20 -12.34 -1.90
N SER A 102 -4.89 -12.23 -2.13
CA SER A 102 -4.20 -10.94 -2.31
C SER A 102 -4.39 -10.36 -3.71
N ILE A 103 -4.87 -11.17 -4.67
CA ILE A 103 -5.08 -10.77 -6.07
C ILE A 103 -6.58 -10.56 -6.36
N SER A 104 -7.43 -11.40 -5.78
CA SER A 104 -8.88 -11.44 -6.04
C SER A 104 -9.68 -10.45 -5.19
N LYS A 105 -9.19 -10.07 -4.01
CA LYS A 105 -9.86 -9.08 -3.17
C LYS A 105 -9.70 -7.67 -3.76
N PRO A 106 -10.71 -6.79 -3.60
CA PRO A 106 -10.56 -5.38 -3.91
C PRO A 106 -9.38 -4.76 -3.14
N PRO A 107 -8.64 -3.81 -3.74
CA PRO A 107 -7.61 -3.05 -3.04
C PRO A 107 -8.16 -2.33 -1.80
N SER A 108 -7.42 -2.41 -0.70
CA SER A 108 -7.79 -1.81 0.59
C SER A 108 -6.57 -1.64 1.48
N ALA A 109 -6.56 -0.58 2.30
CA ALA A 109 -5.63 -0.40 3.42
C ALA A 109 -6.03 -1.18 4.70
N GLU A 110 -7.22 -1.77 4.72
CA GLU A 110 -7.77 -2.59 5.83
C GLU A 110 -7.69 -1.88 7.21
N LEU A 111 -7.90 -0.57 7.26
CA LEU A 111 -7.90 0.25 8.49
C LEU A 111 -9.27 0.35 9.16
N ARG A 112 -10.35 0.14 8.40
CA ARG A 112 -11.73 0.04 8.92
C ARG A 112 -12.50 -1.10 8.23
N PRO A 113 -13.58 -1.63 8.84
CA PRO A 113 -14.38 -2.68 8.23
C PRO A 113 -14.95 -2.27 6.86
N GLY A 114 -14.79 -3.13 5.86
CA GLY A 114 -15.34 -2.93 4.51
C GLY A 114 -14.64 -1.85 3.68
N GLN A 115 -13.51 -1.29 4.14
CA GLN A 115 -12.75 -0.30 3.39
C GLN A 115 -12.35 -0.82 2.01
N VAL A 116 -12.48 0.02 0.99
CA VAL A 116 -11.88 -0.17 -0.32
C VAL A 116 -11.20 1.12 -0.77
N ASP A 117 -10.14 1.01 -1.59
CA ASP A 117 -9.41 2.20 -2.05
C ASP A 117 -10.27 3.14 -2.89
N THR A 118 -11.26 2.57 -3.59
CA THR A 118 -12.22 3.32 -4.41
C THR A 118 -13.21 4.17 -3.61
N ASP A 119 -13.19 4.07 -2.27
CA ASP A 119 -13.88 5.03 -1.39
C ASP A 119 -13.28 6.45 -1.53
N SER A 120 -12.04 6.58 -2.01
CA SER A 120 -11.32 7.86 -2.09
C SER A 120 -10.51 8.06 -3.38
N LEU A 121 -10.28 7.00 -4.14
CA LEU A 121 -9.57 7.04 -5.42
C LEU A 121 -10.48 6.62 -6.59
N PRO A 122 -10.21 7.06 -7.83
CA PRO A 122 -10.73 6.39 -9.01
C PRO A 122 -10.25 4.93 -9.08
N ASP A 123 -10.89 4.12 -9.93
CA ASP A 123 -10.36 2.80 -10.29
C ASP A 123 -8.91 2.92 -10.78
N TYR A 124 -8.05 1.98 -10.38
CA TYR A 124 -6.62 2.06 -10.68
C TYR A 124 -6.31 2.07 -12.17
N ASP A 125 -7.13 1.45 -13.04
CA ASP A 125 -6.91 1.53 -14.49
C ASP A 125 -7.09 2.97 -15.01
N VAL A 126 -8.02 3.73 -14.43
CA VAL A 126 -8.25 5.15 -14.76
C VAL A 126 -7.15 6.01 -14.13
N LEU A 127 -6.89 5.82 -12.84
CA LEU A 127 -5.88 6.58 -12.11
C LEU A 127 -4.48 6.40 -12.75
N ASP A 128 -4.08 5.16 -13.03
CA ASP A 128 -2.78 4.87 -13.61
C ASP A 128 -2.65 5.44 -15.02
N GLY A 129 -3.73 5.45 -15.82
CA GLY A 129 -3.74 6.08 -17.13
C GLY A 129 -3.54 7.60 -17.06
N ILE A 130 -4.21 8.27 -16.12
CA ILE A 130 -4.02 9.70 -15.85
C ILE A 130 -2.58 9.97 -15.41
N LEU A 131 -2.07 9.19 -14.46
CA LEU A 131 -0.73 9.36 -13.92
C LEU A 131 0.36 9.08 -14.96
N GLU A 132 0.18 8.10 -15.85
CA GLU A 132 1.14 7.86 -16.94
C GLU A 132 1.25 9.09 -17.86
N LEU A 133 0.11 9.67 -18.26
CA LEU A 133 0.12 10.86 -19.11
C LEU A 133 0.69 12.09 -18.40
N TYR A 134 0.30 12.31 -17.14
CA TYR A 134 0.70 13.48 -16.36
C TYR A 134 2.15 13.39 -15.86
N VAL A 135 2.52 12.29 -15.20
CA VAL A 135 3.82 12.14 -14.51
C VAL A 135 4.91 11.67 -15.46
N ASP A 136 4.63 10.67 -16.31
CA ASP A 136 5.67 10.05 -17.15
C ASP A 136 5.81 10.71 -18.52
N ARG A 137 4.73 11.33 -19.03
CA ARG A 137 4.72 11.98 -20.34
C ARG A 137 4.59 13.50 -20.29
N ASP A 138 4.55 14.09 -19.10
CA ASP A 138 4.50 15.54 -18.87
C ASP A 138 3.38 16.25 -19.65
N GLN A 139 2.22 15.58 -19.77
CA GLN A 139 1.07 16.13 -20.47
C GLN A 139 0.21 16.99 -19.54
N GLY A 140 -0.25 18.14 -20.05
CA GLY A 140 -1.20 19.00 -19.36
C GLY A 140 -2.63 18.47 -19.40
N MET A 141 -3.49 19.04 -18.55
CA MET A 141 -4.90 18.66 -18.39
C MET A 141 -5.66 18.53 -19.72
N ASP A 142 -5.49 19.47 -20.65
CA ASP A 142 -6.20 19.50 -21.94
C ASP A 142 -5.90 18.29 -22.84
N ALA A 143 -4.77 17.61 -22.63
CA ALA A 143 -4.41 16.40 -23.40
C ALA A 143 -4.88 15.11 -22.72
N ILE A 144 -5.21 15.16 -21.42
CA ILE A 144 -5.60 14.02 -20.60
C ILE A 144 -7.13 13.81 -20.61
N VAL A 145 -7.91 14.90 -20.68
CA VAL A 145 -9.38 14.91 -20.56
C VAL A 145 -10.07 14.96 -21.92
#